data_AF-A0A3A4UWF6-F1
#
_entry.id   AF-A0A3A4UWF6-F1
#
_cell.length_a   1.000
_cell.length_b   1.000
_cell.length_c   1.000
_cell.angle_alpha   90.00
_cell.angle_beta   90.00
_cell.angle_gamma   90.00
#
_symmetry.space_group_name_H-M   'P 1'
#
loop_
_entity.id
_entity.type
_entity.pdbx_description
1 polymer ?
#
loop_
_entity_poly.entity_id
_entity_poly.type
_entity_poly.pdbx_seq_one_letter_code
_entity_poly.pdbx_strand_id
1 'polypeptide(L)'
;MKKWLILLAITATTLFFLPILVVVQTSTESGDHTAREEQEGKEVWEKFQAKQIECKDFTDDNYAVLGEYFMGQSIGDTQRHAAMNQMMIGMMGKEGEEQMHIVMGKRLSGCDPNAQVPQNGWGFMPMMWMMGGGNSMMGSDWGNMMGGWSGFSIFGWLSMILFWVLLVLGVVALIRYLGKSGSSREDKTPLDILKERYARGEIGKKEFEEKKQDL
;
A
#
# COMPACT_ATOMS: atom_id res chain seq x y z
N MET A 1 15.52 37.17 -64.11
CA MET A 1 14.43 37.18 -63.09
C MET A 1 14.01 35.78 -62.63
N LYS A 2 13.85 34.77 -63.50
CA LYS A 2 13.45 33.41 -63.07
C LYS A 2 14.47 32.63 -62.20
N LYS A 3 15.76 32.93 -62.28
CA LYS A 3 16.80 32.23 -61.48
C LYS A 3 16.83 32.64 -59.99
N TRP A 4 16.41 33.86 -59.66
CA TRP A 4 16.40 34.36 -58.28
C TRP A 4 15.17 33.91 -57.48
N LEU A 5 14.05 33.65 -58.16
CA LEU A 5 12.83 33.10 -57.52
C LEU A 5 12.99 31.63 -57.10
N ILE A 6 13.80 30.84 -57.80
CA ILE A 6 14.04 29.43 -57.46
C ILE A 6 14.99 29.31 -56.26
N LEU A 7 15.99 30.19 -56.13
CA LEU A 7 16.88 30.20 -54.97
C LEU A 7 16.14 30.58 -53.68
N LEU A 8 15.24 31.57 -53.72
CA LEU A 8 14.46 31.98 -52.55
C LEU A 8 13.48 30.90 -52.08
N ALA A 9 12.89 30.13 -53.00
CA ALA A 9 11.99 29.02 -52.68
C ALA A 9 12.71 27.82 -52.04
N ILE A 10 13.96 27.55 -52.44
CA ILE A 10 14.78 26.47 -51.87
C ILE A 10 15.31 26.87 -50.49
N THR A 11 15.71 28.14 -50.29
CA THR A 11 16.14 28.60 -48.95
C THR A 11 14.99 28.69 -47.94
N ALA A 12 13.76 28.95 -48.41
CA ALA A 12 12.58 29.01 -47.55
C ALA A 12 12.06 27.62 -47.12
N THR A 13 12.37 26.56 -47.86
CA THR A 13 11.98 25.18 -47.51
C THR A 13 13.02 24.46 -46.66
N THR A 14 14.31 24.80 -46.77
CA THR A 14 15.36 24.23 -45.91
C THR A 14 15.43 24.86 -44.51
N LEU A 15 14.83 26.04 -44.30
CA LEU A 15 14.71 26.67 -42.97
C LEU A 15 13.56 26.11 -42.12
N PHE A 16 12.69 25.29 -42.69
CA PHE A 16 11.58 24.65 -41.96
C PHE A 16 11.89 23.21 -41.50
N PHE A 17 13.01 22.66 -41.94
CA PHE A 17 13.44 21.28 -41.65
C PHE A 17 14.88 21.23 -41.18
N LEU A 18 15.16 21.82 -40.00
CA LEU A 18 16.12 21.37 -38.98
C LEU A 18 16.28 22.48 -37.93
N PRO A 19 16.24 22.21 -36.59
CA PRO A 19 16.05 20.92 -35.92
C PRO A 19 14.83 20.89 -34.98
N ILE A 20 13.96 19.88 -35.13
CA ILE A 20 13.35 19.22 -33.95
C ILE A 20 14.49 18.43 -33.30
N LEU A 21 15.37 19.12 -32.59
CA LEU A 21 16.54 18.52 -31.93
C LEU A 21 16.99 19.39 -30.74
N VAL A 22 16.06 20.13 -30.14
CA VAL A 22 16.31 20.94 -28.94
C VAL A 22 15.40 20.53 -27.77
N VAL A 23 14.72 19.38 -27.84
CA VAL A 23 13.84 18.89 -26.74
C VAL A 23 14.15 17.44 -26.36
N VAL A 24 15.43 17.04 -26.33
CA VAL A 24 15.83 15.70 -25.83
C VAL A 24 17.04 15.75 -24.87
N GLN A 25 17.58 16.91 -24.52
CA GLN A 25 18.86 16.96 -23.77
C GLN A 25 18.76 17.14 -22.26
N THR A 26 17.60 17.40 -21.67
CA THR A 26 17.53 17.63 -20.21
C THR A 26 17.47 16.34 -19.39
N SER A 27 17.12 15.19 -19.98
CA SER A 27 16.99 13.93 -19.22
C SER A 27 18.31 13.19 -19.02
N THR A 28 19.24 13.26 -19.97
CA THR A 28 20.54 12.56 -19.90
C THR A 28 21.52 13.21 -18.93
N GLU A 29 21.53 14.54 -18.78
CA GLU A 29 22.49 15.23 -17.91
C GLU A 29 22.11 15.10 -16.42
N SER A 30 20.82 15.20 -16.08
CA SER A 30 20.36 14.99 -14.69
C SER A 30 20.45 13.53 -14.26
N GLY A 31 20.20 12.58 -15.16
CA GLY A 31 20.29 11.15 -14.86
C GLY A 31 21.72 10.68 -14.58
N ASP A 32 22.71 11.26 -15.27
CA ASP A 32 24.13 10.94 -15.07
C ASP A 32 24.67 11.54 -13.76
N HIS A 33 24.18 12.72 -13.37
CA HIS A 33 24.48 13.34 -12.06
C HIS A 33 23.95 12.49 -10.90
N THR A 34 22.65 12.18 -10.92
CA THR A 34 22.01 11.38 -9.85
C THR A 34 22.62 9.98 -9.74
N ALA A 35 22.99 9.34 -10.87
CA ALA A 35 23.67 8.05 -10.86
C ALA A 35 25.00 8.08 -10.12
N ARG A 36 25.76 9.17 -10.31
CA ARG A 36 27.04 9.36 -9.62
C ARG A 36 26.83 9.58 -8.12
N GLU A 37 25.86 10.39 -7.73
CA GLU A 37 25.55 10.66 -6.32
C GLU A 37 25.06 9.42 -5.58
N GLU A 38 24.22 8.60 -6.22
CA GLU A 38 23.80 7.29 -5.69
C GLU A 38 25.00 6.37 -5.45
N GLN A 39 25.99 6.38 -6.36
CA GLN A 39 27.20 5.59 -6.21
C GLN A 39 28.10 6.12 -5.07
N GLU A 40 28.30 7.43 -4.99
CA GLU A 40 29.06 8.06 -3.90
C GLU A 40 28.42 7.75 -2.54
N GLY A 41 27.08 7.85 -2.44
CA GLY A 41 26.33 7.45 -1.26
C GLY A 41 26.47 5.96 -0.92
N LYS A 42 26.48 5.08 -1.92
CA LYS A 42 26.73 3.65 -1.71
C LYS A 42 28.12 3.40 -1.11
N GLU A 43 29.15 4.06 -1.60
CA GLU A 43 30.51 3.92 -1.07
C GLU A 43 30.61 4.41 0.39
N VAL A 44 29.95 5.53 0.71
CA VAL A 44 29.83 6.03 2.09
C VAL A 44 29.11 5.00 2.96
N TRP A 45 27.99 4.43 2.48
CA TRP A 45 27.25 3.40 3.21
C TRP A 45 28.09 2.16 3.48
N GLU A 46 28.82 1.66 2.49
CA GLU A 46 29.70 0.49 2.64
C GLU A 46 30.83 0.75 3.64
N LYS A 47 31.45 1.94 3.61
CA LYS A 47 32.47 2.33 4.59
C LYS A 47 31.90 2.40 6.00
N PHE A 48 30.67 2.90 6.16
CA PHE A 48 29.97 2.93 7.44
C PHE A 48 29.66 1.53 7.96
N GLN A 49 29.13 0.65 7.11
CA GLN A 49 28.87 -0.76 7.46
C GLN A 49 30.16 -1.52 7.79
N ALA A 50 31.26 -1.19 7.12
CA ALA A 50 32.59 -1.71 7.41
C ALA A 50 33.25 -1.10 8.66
N LYS A 51 32.56 -0.19 9.39
CA LYS A 51 33.04 0.52 10.58
C LYS A 51 34.30 1.37 10.32
N GLN A 52 34.51 1.83 9.09
CA GLN A 52 35.63 2.70 8.74
C GLN A 52 35.34 4.18 9.05
N ILE A 53 34.06 4.54 9.10
CA ILE A 53 33.55 5.86 9.43
C ILE A 53 32.38 5.71 10.43
N GLU A 54 32.27 6.64 11.37
CA GLU A 54 31.20 6.66 12.37
C GLU A 54 30.28 7.87 12.16
N CYS A 55 29.09 7.85 12.75
CA CYS A 55 28.12 8.96 12.65
C CYS A 55 28.69 10.33 13.06
N LYS A 56 29.72 10.36 13.90
CA LYS A 56 30.41 11.58 14.35
C LYS A 56 31.25 12.23 13.24
N ASP A 57 31.66 11.46 12.24
CA ASP A 57 32.52 11.88 11.14
C ASP A 57 31.69 12.26 9.89
N PHE A 58 30.36 12.12 9.94
CA PHE A 58 29.47 12.45 8.84
C PHE A 58 29.20 13.95 8.78
N THR A 59 29.42 14.54 7.62
CA THR A 59 29.02 15.90 7.26
C THR A 59 27.63 15.90 6.61
N ASP A 60 27.03 17.08 6.45
CA ASP A 60 25.78 17.21 5.71
C ASP A 60 25.92 16.69 4.26
N ASP A 61 27.04 16.94 3.58
CA ASP A 61 27.33 16.40 2.25
C ASP A 61 27.29 14.86 2.22
N ASN A 62 27.88 14.20 3.24
CA ASN A 62 27.83 12.74 3.36
C ASN A 62 26.39 12.25 3.55
N TYR A 63 25.58 12.97 4.33
CA TYR A 63 24.16 12.65 4.49
C TYR A 63 23.35 12.92 3.24
N ALA A 64 23.69 13.94 2.44
CA ALA A 64 23.04 14.24 1.17
C ALA A 64 23.23 13.09 0.18
N VAL A 65 24.48 12.70 -0.12
CA VAL A 65 24.76 11.58 -1.05
C VAL A 65 24.22 10.25 -0.52
N LEU A 66 24.21 10.04 0.81
CA LEU A 66 23.58 8.86 1.40
C LEU A 66 22.05 8.87 1.24
N GLY A 67 21.44 10.05 1.34
CA GLY A 67 20.03 10.26 1.04
C GLY A 67 19.70 9.90 -0.41
N GLU A 68 20.50 10.38 -1.36
CA GLU A 68 20.40 10.04 -2.79
C GLU A 68 20.46 8.52 -2.99
N TYR A 69 21.45 7.84 -2.39
CA TYR A 69 21.59 6.39 -2.46
C TYR A 69 20.35 5.65 -1.94
N PHE A 70 19.85 6.02 -0.75
CA PHE A 70 18.67 5.36 -0.18
C PHE A 70 17.40 5.66 -0.95
N MET A 71 17.24 6.88 -1.46
CA MET A 71 16.12 7.25 -2.31
C MET A 71 16.14 6.45 -3.60
N GLY A 72 17.29 6.36 -4.27
CA GLY A 72 17.49 5.51 -5.44
C GLY A 72 17.16 4.04 -5.19
N GLN A 73 17.60 3.48 -4.06
CA GLN A 73 17.24 2.11 -3.65
C GLN A 73 15.75 1.93 -3.42
N SER A 74 15.07 2.93 -2.85
CA SER A 74 13.62 2.87 -2.60
C SER A 74 12.78 2.93 -3.89
N ILE A 75 13.26 3.64 -4.91
CA ILE A 75 12.59 3.80 -6.20
C ILE A 75 12.90 2.62 -7.13
N GLY A 76 14.12 2.09 -7.04
CA GLY A 76 14.62 0.97 -7.84
C GLY A 76 15.01 1.33 -9.26
N ASP A 77 15.01 2.62 -9.62
CA ASP A 77 15.42 3.12 -10.94
C ASP A 77 15.97 4.55 -10.84
N THR A 78 17.23 4.73 -11.21
CA THR A 78 17.95 6.00 -11.13
C THR A 78 17.34 7.09 -12.03
N GLN A 79 16.75 6.73 -13.18
CA GLN A 79 16.12 7.73 -14.06
C GLN A 79 14.84 8.28 -13.47
N ARG A 80 14.06 7.44 -12.78
CA ARG A 80 12.88 7.88 -12.01
C ARG A 80 13.27 8.72 -10.81
N HIS A 81 14.36 8.39 -10.14
CA HIS A 81 14.92 9.21 -9.06
C HIS A 81 15.31 10.60 -9.57
N ALA A 82 16.09 10.68 -10.65
CA ALA A 82 16.44 11.96 -11.27
C ALA A 82 15.21 12.79 -11.66
N ALA A 83 14.17 12.15 -12.21
CA ALA A 83 12.91 12.82 -12.53
C ALA A 83 12.18 13.33 -11.26
N MET A 84 12.28 12.61 -10.15
CA MET A 84 11.73 13.02 -8.86
C MET A 84 12.51 14.18 -8.25
N ASN A 85 13.84 14.19 -8.35
CA ASN A 85 14.68 15.32 -7.93
C ASN A 85 14.28 16.59 -8.67
N GLN A 86 14.07 16.51 -10.00
CA GLN A 86 13.56 17.65 -10.78
C GLN A 86 12.17 18.13 -10.30
N MET A 87 11.29 17.20 -9.93
CA MET A 87 9.98 17.54 -9.36
C MET A 87 10.12 18.22 -7.99
N MET A 88 11.00 17.72 -7.13
CA MET A 88 11.28 18.28 -5.80
C MET A 88 11.90 19.67 -5.89
N ILE A 89 12.87 19.86 -6.78
CA ILE A 89 13.46 21.17 -7.09
C ILE A 89 12.39 22.12 -7.61
N GLY A 90 11.47 21.65 -8.46
CA GLY A 90 10.37 22.47 -8.97
C GLY A 90 9.38 22.93 -7.89
N MET A 91 9.21 22.16 -6.81
CA MET A 91 8.29 22.49 -5.71
C MET A 91 8.96 23.23 -4.55
N MET A 92 10.18 22.85 -4.18
CA MET A 92 10.85 23.29 -2.95
C MET A 92 12.16 24.05 -3.20
N GLY A 93 12.58 24.17 -4.47
CA GLY A 93 13.89 24.71 -4.82
C GLY A 93 15.01 23.67 -4.63
N LYS A 94 16.22 24.03 -5.08
CA LYS A 94 17.40 23.16 -4.99
C LYS A 94 17.79 22.91 -3.53
N GLU A 95 17.73 23.97 -2.72
CA GLU A 95 18.04 23.88 -1.30
C GLU A 95 17.02 22.99 -0.56
N GLY A 96 15.75 23.00 -0.98
CA GLY A 96 14.72 22.15 -0.37
C GLY A 96 14.89 20.66 -0.71
N GLU A 97 15.31 20.35 -1.93
CA GLU A 97 15.60 18.99 -2.37
C GLU A 97 16.84 18.42 -1.66
N GLU A 98 17.94 19.18 -1.61
CA GLU A 98 19.16 18.79 -0.92
C GLU A 98 18.91 18.53 0.58
N GLN A 99 18.15 19.39 1.25
CA GLN A 99 17.79 19.21 2.66
C GLN A 99 16.93 17.96 2.89
N MET A 100 16.07 17.60 1.93
CA MET A 100 15.31 16.36 2.02
C MET A 100 16.25 15.15 1.98
N HIS A 101 17.25 15.16 1.10
CA HIS A 101 18.25 14.09 1.03
C HIS A 101 19.11 14.01 2.29
N ILE A 102 19.57 15.14 2.82
CA ILE A 102 20.29 15.18 4.11
C ILE A 102 19.46 14.56 5.23
N VAL A 103 18.20 14.98 5.38
CA VAL A 103 17.32 14.46 6.45
C VAL A 103 17.02 12.98 6.25
N MET A 104 16.80 12.54 5.01
CA MET A 104 16.58 11.14 4.67
C MET A 104 17.82 10.30 4.99
N GLY A 105 19.02 10.77 4.62
CA GLY A 105 20.29 10.14 4.95
C GLY A 105 20.51 10.03 6.45
N LYS A 106 20.24 11.09 7.23
CA LYS A 106 20.31 11.08 8.70
C LYS A 106 19.39 10.05 9.35
N ARG A 107 18.14 9.96 8.88
CA ARG A 107 17.14 9.02 9.41
C ARG A 107 17.45 7.57 9.05
N LEU A 108 17.76 7.31 7.78
CA LEU A 108 17.94 5.96 7.25
C LEU A 108 19.31 5.37 7.60
N SER A 109 20.33 6.21 7.83
CA SER A 109 21.60 5.76 8.40
C SER A 109 21.49 5.33 9.86
N GLY A 110 20.46 5.80 10.57
CA GLY A 110 20.31 5.62 12.02
C GLY A 110 21.16 6.58 12.87
N CYS A 111 21.89 7.51 12.25
CA CYS A 111 22.73 8.47 12.96
C CYS A 111 21.92 9.60 13.62
N ASP A 112 20.83 10.05 12.98
CA ASP A 112 19.86 10.97 13.58
C ASP A 112 18.43 10.66 13.10
N PRO A 113 17.71 9.77 13.83
CA PRO A 113 16.34 9.39 13.51
C PRO A 113 15.32 10.53 13.62
N ASN A 114 15.66 11.62 14.33
CA ASN A 114 14.73 12.72 14.61
C ASN A 114 14.99 13.96 13.77
N ALA A 115 15.92 13.89 12.80
CA ALA A 115 16.25 14.99 11.91
C ALA A 115 14.95 15.56 11.28
N GLN A 116 14.71 16.86 11.45
CA GLN A 116 13.49 17.52 10.98
C GLN A 116 13.72 18.15 9.61
N VAL A 117 12.71 18.05 8.74
CA VAL A 117 12.72 18.76 7.46
C VAL A 117 12.41 20.23 7.73
N PRO A 118 13.21 21.20 7.25
CA PRO A 118 12.96 22.61 7.50
C PRO A 118 11.57 23.04 7.02
N GLN A 119 10.84 23.75 7.88
CA GLN A 119 9.42 24.14 7.75
C GLN A 119 9.11 25.11 6.59
N ASN A 120 10.11 25.48 5.79
CA ASN A 120 10.01 26.57 4.82
C ASN A 120 9.38 26.12 3.49
N GLY A 121 9.20 24.80 3.27
CA GLY A 121 8.58 24.22 2.08
C GLY A 121 7.09 23.89 2.28
N TRP A 122 6.22 24.82 1.89
CA TRP A 122 4.77 24.65 1.89
C TRP A 122 4.34 23.54 0.92
N GLY A 123 4.14 22.32 1.41
CA GLY A 123 3.54 21.26 0.59
C GLY A 123 3.55 19.85 1.20
N PHE A 124 4.49 19.53 2.09
CA PHE A 124 4.65 18.16 2.59
C PHE A 124 3.88 17.85 3.89
N MET A 125 3.35 18.88 4.56
CA MET A 125 2.59 18.71 5.80
C MET A 125 1.27 17.93 5.62
N PRO A 126 0.42 18.12 4.59
CA PRO A 126 -0.86 17.42 4.54
C PRO A 126 -0.76 15.92 4.22
N MET A 127 0.26 15.49 3.48
CA MET A 127 0.40 14.09 3.04
C MET A 127 1.20 13.26 4.05
N MET A 128 2.26 13.81 4.66
CA MET A 128 3.07 13.11 5.67
C MET A 128 2.42 13.12 7.07
N TRP A 129 1.53 14.06 7.37
CA TRP A 129 0.74 14.02 8.62
C TRP A 129 -0.42 13.00 8.55
N MET A 130 -0.76 12.51 7.35
CA MET A 130 -1.70 11.39 7.16
C MET A 130 -1.00 10.01 7.11
N MET A 131 0.32 9.96 6.87
CA MET A 131 1.05 8.68 6.69
C MET A 131 2.31 8.51 7.55
N GLY A 132 2.79 9.53 8.27
CA GLY A 132 4.18 9.51 8.74
C GLY A 132 4.61 10.57 9.77
N GLY A 133 3.68 11.13 10.53
CA GLY A 133 4.00 11.60 11.88
C GLY A 133 4.20 13.10 12.09
N GLY A 134 3.73 13.53 13.26
CA GLY A 134 4.10 14.77 13.92
C GLY A 134 4.27 14.52 15.41
N ASN A 135 5.48 14.81 15.88
CA ASN A 135 5.95 15.00 17.26
C ASN A 135 6.44 13.78 18.07
N SER A 136 7.76 13.81 18.30
CA SER A 136 8.36 13.78 19.63
C SER A 136 7.94 12.64 20.57
N MET A 137 8.57 11.48 20.44
CA MET A 137 8.96 10.67 21.61
C MET A 137 9.99 9.62 21.20
N MET A 138 11.26 9.99 21.37
CA MET A 138 12.36 9.06 21.39
C MET A 138 12.29 8.29 22.71
N GLY A 139 12.04 6.97 22.64
CA GLY A 139 12.53 6.04 23.66
C GLY A 139 11.53 5.51 24.68
N SER A 140 10.49 4.77 24.24
CA SER A 140 9.88 3.68 25.06
C SER A 140 8.75 2.91 24.38
N ASP A 141 8.34 3.25 23.14
CA ASP A 141 7.07 2.76 22.59
C ASP A 141 7.17 1.67 21.50
N TRP A 142 8.33 1.02 21.37
CA TRP A 142 8.42 -0.34 20.78
C TRP A 142 8.04 -1.45 21.79
N GLY A 143 7.35 -1.08 22.88
CA GLY A 143 6.64 -1.97 23.79
C GLY A 143 5.18 -1.55 24.06
N ASN A 144 4.72 -0.42 23.48
CA ASN A 144 3.44 0.21 23.80
C ASN A 144 2.50 0.44 22.60
N MET A 145 2.78 -0.19 21.45
CA MET A 145 1.71 -0.71 20.58
C MET A 145 0.99 -1.93 21.22
N MET A 146 1.14 -2.04 22.55
CA MET A 146 0.42 -2.84 23.53
C MET A 146 -0.12 -1.98 24.71
N GLY A 147 -0.09 -0.63 24.63
CA GLY A 147 -0.22 0.24 25.81
C GLY A 147 -1.14 1.47 25.71
N GLY A 148 -1.73 1.76 24.54
CA GLY A 148 -2.52 2.99 24.31
C GLY A 148 -4.01 2.97 24.70
N TRP A 149 -4.47 1.96 25.47
CA TRP A 149 -5.85 1.94 25.97
C TRP A 149 -5.93 1.51 27.43
N SER A 150 -5.27 2.28 28.29
CA SER A 150 -5.21 2.11 29.76
C SER A 150 -6.56 2.31 30.49
N GLY A 151 -7.70 1.98 29.86
CA GLY A 151 -9.03 2.06 30.48
C GLY A 151 -10.16 1.30 29.77
N PHE A 152 -10.12 1.11 28.44
CA PHE A 152 -11.09 0.26 27.73
C PHE A 152 -10.47 -0.87 26.90
N SER A 153 -9.18 -1.19 27.07
CA SER A 153 -8.64 -2.40 26.41
C SER A 153 -9.46 -3.64 26.77
N ILE A 154 -9.92 -3.75 28.04
CA ILE A 154 -10.78 -4.84 28.50
C ILE A 154 -12.19 -4.80 27.88
N PHE A 155 -12.80 -3.63 27.77
CA PHE A 155 -14.12 -3.50 27.14
C PHE A 155 -14.07 -3.69 25.61
N GLY A 156 -12.93 -3.43 24.97
CA GLY A 156 -12.70 -3.65 23.54
C GLY A 156 -12.65 -5.13 23.18
N TRP A 157 -11.83 -5.95 23.86
CA TRP A 157 -11.79 -7.40 23.58
C TRP A 157 -13.09 -8.10 24.00
N LEU A 158 -13.70 -7.70 25.11
CA LEU A 158 -14.98 -8.24 25.54
C LEU A 158 -16.09 -7.92 24.55
N SER A 159 -16.17 -6.69 24.03
CA SER A 159 -17.17 -6.33 23.03
C SER A 159 -16.95 -7.05 21.70
N MET A 160 -15.69 -7.28 21.30
CA MET A 160 -15.36 -8.10 20.14
C MET A 160 -15.83 -9.55 20.33
N ILE A 161 -15.49 -10.20 21.44
CA ILE A 161 -15.93 -11.58 21.73
C ILE A 161 -17.46 -11.66 21.83
N LEU A 162 -18.09 -10.72 22.52
CA LEU A 162 -19.55 -10.64 22.66
C LEU A 162 -20.22 -10.51 21.29
N PHE A 163 -19.67 -9.68 20.40
CA PHE A 163 -20.14 -9.51 19.03
C PHE A 163 -20.07 -10.82 18.24
N TRP A 164 -18.94 -11.53 18.30
CA TRP A 164 -18.79 -12.84 17.65
C TRP A 164 -19.75 -13.89 18.22
N VAL A 165 -19.94 -13.94 19.55
CA VAL A 165 -20.90 -14.85 20.19
C VAL A 165 -22.34 -14.53 19.78
N LEU A 166 -22.73 -13.26 19.76
CA LEU A 166 -24.05 -12.82 19.30
C LEU A 166 -24.27 -13.13 17.81
N LEU A 167 -23.25 -12.96 16.98
CA LEU A 167 -23.31 -13.29 15.56
C LEU A 167 -23.56 -14.80 15.37
N VAL A 168 -22.80 -15.65 16.07
CA VAL A 168 -22.98 -17.11 16.01
C VAL A 168 -24.36 -17.51 16.52
N LEU A 169 -24.81 -16.98 17.66
CA LEU A 169 -26.16 -17.24 18.16
C LEU A 169 -27.26 -16.75 17.21
N GLY A 170 -27.07 -15.59 16.58
CA GLY A 170 -27.97 -15.05 15.57
C GLY A 170 -28.08 -15.95 14.35
N VAL A 171 -26.95 -16.43 13.83
CA VAL A 171 -26.92 -17.38 12.71
C VAL A 171 -27.57 -18.71 13.10
N VAL A 172 -27.27 -19.27 14.27
CA VAL A 172 -27.87 -20.53 14.75
C VAL A 172 -29.39 -20.37 14.96
N ALA A 173 -29.83 -19.26 15.56
CA ALA A 173 -31.25 -18.96 15.75
C ALA A 173 -31.96 -18.76 14.41
N LEU A 174 -31.33 -18.10 13.45
CA LEU A 174 -31.84 -17.89 12.10
C LEU A 174 -31.97 -19.22 11.35
N ILE A 175 -30.96 -20.08 11.40
CA ILE A 175 -31.01 -21.43 10.82
C ILE A 175 -32.08 -22.27 11.51
N ARG A 176 -32.22 -22.17 12.84
CA ARG A 176 -33.25 -22.92 13.57
C ARG A 176 -34.66 -22.40 13.30
N TYR A 177 -34.82 -21.09 13.09
CA TYR A 177 -36.11 -20.46 12.78
C TYR A 177 -36.53 -20.75 11.33
N LEU A 178 -35.61 -20.62 10.38
CA LEU A 178 -35.83 -20.95 8.96
C LEU A 178 -35.85 -22.46 8.70
N GLY A 179 -35.20 -23.26 9.54
CA GLY A 179 -35.23 -24.71 9.47
C GLY A 179 -36.48 -25.33 10.14
N LYS A 180 -37.12 -24.59 11.06
CA LYS A 180 -38.35 -25.04 11.73
C LYS A 180 -39.61 -24.84 10.88
N SER A 181 -39.55 -24.06 9.80
CA SER A 181 -40.59 -24.05 8.76
C SER A 181 -40.45 -25.18 7.72
N GLY A 182 -39.43 -26.04 7.85
CA GLY A 182 -39.08 -27.06 6.86
C GLY A 182 -39.11 -28.51 7.34
N SER A 183 -39.69 -28.82 8.51
CA SER A 183 -40.10 -30.21 8.83
C SER A 183 -41.06 -30.27 10.02
N SER A 184 -42.36 -30.08 9.75
CA SER A 184 -43.25 -31.15 10.20
C SER A 184 -42.89 -32.36 9.34
N ARG A 185 -41.91 -33.16 9.78
CA ARG A 185 -42.08 -34.59 9.63
C ARG A 185 -43.29 -34.89 10.49
N GLU A 186 -44.47 -34.77 9.88
CA GLU A 186 -45.63 -35.48 10.34
C GLU A 186 -45.16 -36.92 10.37
N ASP A 187 -44.96 -37.46 11.58
CA ASP A 187 -44.63 -38.86 11.80
C ASP A 187 -45.81 -39.64 11.22
N LYS A 188 -45.74 -39.93 9.92
CA LYS A 188 -46.76 -40.71 9.21
C LYS A 188 -46.84 -42.01 9.97
N THR A 189 -47.96 -42.24 10.63
CA THR A 189 -48.16 -43.46 11.38
C THR A 189 -48.06 -44.63 10.39
N PRO A 190 -47.65 -45.83 10.83
CA PRO A 190 -47.59 -47.00 9.95
C PRO A 190 -48.91 -47.22 9.16
N LEU A 191 -50.04 -46.82 9.75
CA LEU A 191 -51.37 -46.87 9.14
C LEU A 191 -51.55 -45.86 7.99
N ASP A 192 -50.93 -44.68 8.06
CA ASP A 192 -50.97 -43.68 6.98
C ASP A 192 -50.16 -44.11 5.77
N ILE A 193 -49.00 -44.75 6.01
CA ILE A 193 -48.19 -45.38 4.95
C ILE A 193 -48.99 -46.51 4.27
N LEU A 194 -49.72 -47.30 5.06
CA LEU A 194 -50.55 -48.39 4.55
C LEU A 194 -51.68 -47.88 3.66
N LYS A 195 -52.39 -46.82 4.08
CA LYS A 195 -53.45 -46.17 3.30
C LYS A 195 -52.93 -45.60 1.99
N GLU A 196 -51.75 -44.97 2.02
CA GLU A 196 -51.14 -44.37 0.82
C GLU A 196 -50.84 -45.44 -0.24
N ARG A 197 -50.31 -46.61 0.16
CA ARG A 197 -50.05 -47.72 -0.77
C ARG A 197 -51.33 -48.37 -1.31
N TYR A 198 -52.36 -48.48 -0.48
CA TYR A 198 -53.68 -48.96 -0.93
C TYR A 198 -54.31 -48.01 -1.96
N ALA A 199 -54.23 -46.70 -1.71
CA ALA A 199 -54.73 -45.67 -2.63
C ALA A 199 -53.95 -45.65 -3.96
N ARG A 200 -52.65 -45.95 -3.93
CA ARG A 200 -51.82 -46.11 -5.14
C ARG A 200 -52.07 -47.43 -5.89
N GLY A 201 -52.83 -48.37 -5.30
CA GLY A 201 -53.08 -49.68 -5.87
C GLY A 201 -51.89 -50.64 -5.79
N GLU A 202 -50.87 -50.31 -4.99
CA GLU A 202 -49.68 -51.15 -4.78
C GLU A 202 -49.97 -52.38 -3.92
N ILE A 203 -51.01 -52.31 -3.07
CA ILE A 203 -51.48 -53.41 -2.22
C ILE A 203 -52.98 -53.65 -2.42
N GLY A 204 -53.39 -54.90 -2.36
CA GLY A 204 -54.79 -55.28 -2.45
C GLY A 204 -55.56 -55.08 -1.13
N LYS A 205 -56.89 -55.04 -1.21
CA LYS A 205 -57.78 -54.86 -0.04
C LYS A 205 -57.54 -55.89 1.07
N LYS A 206 -57.27 -57.15 0.69
CA LYS A 206 -57.01 -58.24 1.65
C LYS A 206 -55.72 -57.98 2.45
N GLU A 207 -54.65 -57.59 1.76
CA GLU A 207 -53.35 -57.30 2.36
C GLU A 207 -53.37 -56.03 3.22
N PHE A 208 -54.17 -55.03 2.83
CA PHE A 208 -54.41 -53.84 3.64
C PHE A 208 -55.09 -54.16 4.97
N GLU A 209 -56.15 -54.97 4.97
CA GLU A 209 -56.87 -55.31 6.22
C GLU A 209 -56.04 -56.19 7.15
N GLU A 210 -55.25 -57.14 6.61
CA GLU A 210 -54.34 -57.96 7.42
C GLU A 210 -53.29 -57.09 8.13
N LYS A 211 -52.61 -56.20 7.40
CA LYS A 211 -51.57 -55.33 7.97
C LYS A 211 -52.11 -54.22 8.87
N LYS A 212 -53.38 -53.85 8.72
CA LYS A 212 -54.07 -52.88 9.58
C LYS A 212 -54.42 -53.47 10.95
N GLN A 213 -54.64 -54.79 11.04
CA GLN A 213 -54.92 -55.46 12.32
C GLN A 213 -53.65 -55.70 13.15
N ASP A 214 -52.49 -55.83 12.49
CA ASP A 214 -51.18 -56.01 13.12
C ASP A 214 -50.58 -54.71 13.71
N LEU A 215 -51.19 -53.55 13.43
CA LEU A 215 -50.76 -52.20 13.86
C LEU A 215 -51.68 -51.64 14.95
#